data_AF-A0AAN8NKD7-F1
#
_entry.id   AF-A0AAN8NKD7-F1
#
_cell.length_a   1.000
_cell.length_b   1.000
_cell.length_c   1.000
_cell.angle_alpha   90.00
_cell.angle_beta   90.00
_cell.angle_gamma   90.00
#
_symmetry.space_group_name_H-M   'P 1'
#
loop_
_entity.id
_entity.type
_entity.pdbx_description
1 polymer ?
#
loop_
_entity_poly.entity_id
_entity_poly.type
_entity_poly.pdbx_seq_one_letter_code
_entity_poly.pdbx_strand_id
1 'polypeptide(L)'
;MKVFESKCTFDYSWEEVSRANWRKYCAWNDKASHVVSVDTLSRSIDPATGILRTERLIACKQSVPRWLMVVVGGADVSYVRETSYVDPVAKTVRMESQNLTFSNLLSVFETVTYRPDPSNPETKTIFEQDAQFKAAGGFSRFCNKIEDWSVERFGQNASLGREGFESVLKMSRQAWNDLRDQSSSLPAMAVASAPSSA
;
A
#
# COMPACT_ATOMS: atom_id res chain seq x y z
N MET A 1 -8.23 -16.88 16.24
CA MET A 1 -7.32 -16.56 15.13
C MET A 1 -8.05 -16.81 13.84
N LYS A 2 -8.32 -15.75 13.07
CA LYS A 2 -8.95 -15.82 11.76
C LYS A 2 -7.98 -15.35 10.70
N VAL A 3 -8.13 -15.89 9.50
CA VAL A 3 -7.30 -15.56 8.35
C VAL A 3 -8.20 -15.07 7.23
N PHE A 4 -7.75 -14.07 6.50
CA PHE A 4 -8.34 -13.60 5.25
C PHE A 4 -7.25 -13.63 4.19
N GLU A 5 -7.59 -14.14 3.01
CA GLU A 5 -6.69 -14.18 1.87
C GLU A 5 -7.38 -13.57 0.65
N SER A 6 -6.65 -12.78 -0.12
CA SER A 6 -7.14 -12.23 -1.38
C SER A 6 -6.05 -12.26 -2.43
N LYS A 7 -6.43 -12.65 -3.65
CA LYS A 7 -5.55 -12.62 -4.82
C LYS A 7 -6.24 -11.92 -5.96
N CYS A 8 -5.51 -11.06 -6.66
CA CYS A 8 -5.97 -10.48 -7.92
C CYS A 8 -4.78 -10.14 -8.82
N THR A 9 -5.08 -9.73 -10.05
CA THR A 9 -4.07 -9.33 -11.02
C THR A 9 -4.36 -7.90 -11.46
N PHE A 10 -3.33 -7.07 -11.47
CA PHE A 10 -3.34 -5.72 -12.03
C PHE A 10 -2.78 -5.78 -13.46
N ASP A 11 -3.47 -5.16 -14.44
CA ASP A 11 -3.02 -5.07 -15.84
C ASP A 11 -1.99 -3.94 -16.04
N TYR A 12 -0.97 -3.96 -15.19
CA TYR A 12 0.15 -3.02 -15.14
C TYR A 12 1.46 -3.77 -14.90
N SER A 13 2.56 -3.23 -15.43
CA SER A 13 3.88 -3.79 -15.17
C SER A 13 4.23 -3.67 -13.69
N TRP A 14 5.17 -4.49 -13.22
CA TRP A 14 5.62 -4.42 -11.83
C TRP A 14 6.23 -3.06 -11.49
N GLU A 15 6.93 -2.43 -12.44
CA GLU A 15 7.52 -1.10 -12.27
C GLU A 15 6.44 -0.02 -12.08
N GLU A 16 5.34 -0.10 -12.83
CA GLU A 16 4.19 0.79 -12.64
C GLU A 16 3.57 0.61 -11.26
N VAL A 17 3.33 -0.64 -10.85
CA VAL A 17 2.74 -0.98 -9.55
C VAL A 17 3.63 -0.58 -8.38
N SER A 18 4.91 -0.95 -8.42
CA SER A 18 5.90 -0.64 -7.40
C SER A 18 6.03 0.87 -7.19
N ARG A 19 6.06 1.65 -8.28
CA ARG A 19 6.12 3.11 -8.23
C ARG A 19 4.83 3.72 -7.70
N ALA A 20 3.67 3.26 -8.16
CA ALA A 20 2.37 3.77 -7.73
C ALA A 20 2.11 3.49 -6.25
N ASN A 21 2.62 2.39 -5.70
CA ASN A 21 2.44 2.00 -4.29
C ASN A 21 2.88 3.11 -3.31
N TRP A 22 3.95 3.85 -3.64
CA TRP A 22 4.42 4.97 -2.83
C TRP A 22 3.45 6.17 -2.81
N ARG A 23 2.56 6.26 -3.81
CA ARG A 23 1.55 7.31 -3.96
C ARG A 23 0.14 6.78 -3.73
N LYS A 24 -0.02 5.61 -3.11
CA LYS A 24 -1.31 4.98 -2.82
C LYS A 24 -2.28 5.91 -2.09
N TYR A 25 -1.77 6.78 -1.22
CA TYR A 25 -2.56 7.74 -0.44
C TYR A 25 -2.39 9.16 -0.99
N CYS A 26 -2.94 9.40 -2.18
CA CYS A 26 -2.93 10.71 -2.84
C CYS A 26 -4.34 11.10 -3.31
N ALA A 27 -4.47 12.30 -3.89
CA ALA A 27 -5.75 12.83 -4.35
C ALA A 27 -6.48 11.97 -5.40
N TRP A 28 -5.78 11.06 -6.09
CA TRP A 28 -6.39 10.12 -7.04
C TRP A 28 -7.06 8.91 -6.39
N ASN A 29 -6.90 8.71 -5.07
CA ASN A 29 -7.51 7.63 -4.31
C ASN A 29 -8.57 8.17 -3.34
N ASP A 30 -9.83 8.20 -3.78
CA ASP A 30 -10.98 8.62 -2.98
C ASP A 30 -11.43 7.56 -1.95
N LYS A 31 -11.00 6.30 -2.12
CA LYS A 31 -11.39 5.17 -1.25
C LYS A 31 -10.62 5.10 0.05
N ALA A 32 -9.45 5.74 0.11
CA ALA A 32 -8.58 5.78 1.28
C ALA A 32 -8.75 7.06 2.14
N SER A 33 -9.93 7.70 2.12
CA SER A 33 -10.21 8.95 2.83
C SER A 33 -10.04 8.88 4.36
N HIS A 34 -10.04 7.69 4.93
CA HIS A 34 -9.76 7.45 6.34
C HIS A 34 -8.27 7.60 6.68
N VAL A 35 -7.36 7.55 5.71
CA VAL A 35 -5.93 7.75 5.93
C VAL A 35 -5.63 9.25 5.97
N VAL A 36 -5.18 9.71 7.13
CA VAL A 36 -4.94 11.14 7.41
C VAL A 36 -3.49 11.52 7.14
N SER A 37 -2.55 10.66 7.53
CA SER A 37 -1.13 10.88 7.27
C SER A 37 -0.38 9.56 7.06
N VAL A 38 0.74 9.67 6.34
CA VAL A 38 1.70 8.59 6.13
C VAL A 38 3.10 9.17 6.25
N ASP A 39 3.79 8.78 7.32
CA ASP A 39 5.09 9.32 7.69
C ASP A 39 6.16 8.25 7.52
N THR A 40 7.27 8.58 6.84
CA THR A 40 8.40 7.65 6.70
C THR A 40 9.28 7.76 7.95
N LEU A 41 9.34 6.70 8.75
CA LEU A 41 10.15 6.62 9.96
C LEU A 41 11.61 6.30 9.64
N SER A 42 11.84 5.37 8.73
CA SER A 42 13.18 5.02 8.26
C SER A 42 13.15 4.47 6.84
N ARG A 43 14.25 4.63 6.12
CA ARG A 43 14.46 4.07 4.78
C ARG A 43 15.94 3.79 4.57
N SER A 44 16.24 2.58 4.11
CA SER A 44 17.60 2.13 3.86
C SER A 44 17.64 1.12 2.72
N ILE A 45 18.75 1.09 1.99
CA ILE A 45 19.06 0.02 1.03
C ILE A 45 20.02 -0.93 1.72
N ASP A 46 19.71 -2.22 1.72
CA ASP A 46 20.65 -3.25 2.15
C ASP A 46 21.81 -3.33 1.14
N PRO A 47 23.07 -3.10 1.54
CA PRO A 47 24.20 -3.08 0.62
C PRO A 47 24.55 -4.46 0.03
N ALA A 48 24.17 -5.55 0.69
CA ALA A 48 24.46 -6.90 0.22
C ALA A 48 23.40 -7.38 -0.79
N THR A 49 22.13 -7.05 -0.55
CA THR A 49 21.00 -7.56 -1.35
C THR A 49 20.43 -6.53 -2.33
N GLY A 50 20.67 -5.24 -2.11
CA GLY A 50 20.06 -4.15 -2.87
C GLY A 50 18.58 -3.88 -2.52
N ILE A 51 18.04 -4.58 -1.52
CA ILE A 51 16.63 -4.45 -1.13
C ILE A 51 16.40 -3.11 -0.44
N LEU A 52 15.42 -2.35 -0.94
CA LEU A 52 14.96 -1.12 -0.29
C LEU A 52 13.97 -1.47 0.82
N ARG A 53 14.39 -1.29 2.08
CA ARG A 53 13.52 -1.36 3.25
C ARG A 53 13.02 0.04 3.59
N THR A 54 11.71 0.19 3.74
CA THR A 54 11.08 1.42 4.25
C THR A 54 10.13 1.07 5.39
N GLU A 55 10.19 1.85 6.46
CA GLU A 55 9.27 1.76 7.59
C GLU A 55 8.43 3.03 7.66
N ARG A 56 7.11 2.87 7.74
CA ARG A 56 6.13 3.96 7.75
C ARG A 56 5.19 3.87 8.94
N LEU A 57 4.75 5.02 9.43
CA LEU A 57 3.63 5.16 10.34
C LEU A 57 2.44 5.71 9.55
N ILE A 58 1.31 5.02 9.63
CA ILE A 58 0.07 5.40 8.96
C ILE A 58 -0.94 5.78 10.03
N ALA A 59 -1.47 7.00 9.97
CA ALA A 59 -2.54 7.46 10.84
C ALA A 59 -3.89 7.35 10.11
N CYS A 60 -4.82 6.59 10.67
CA CYS A 60 -6.16 6.42 10.15
C CYS A 60 -7.19 7.02 11.11
N LYS A 61 -8.11 7.83 10.59
CA LYS A 61 -9.25 8.38 11.32
C LYS A 61 -10.54 7.73 10.81
N GLN A 62 -11.21 6.98 11.67
CA GLN A 62 -12.45 6.29 11.31
C GLN A 62 -13.40 6.19 12.49
N SER A 63 -14.70 6.28 12.20
CA SER A 63 -15.74 6.10 13.22
C SER A 63 -15.74 4.68 13.73
N VAL A 64 -15.44 4.51 15.02
CA VAL A 64 -15.49 3.22 15.70
C VAL A 64 -16.96 2.90 16.04
N PRO A 65 -17.44 1.66 15.85
CA PRO A 65 -18.79 1.29 16.28
C PRO A 65 -19.01 1.61 17.76
N ARG A 66 -20.21 2.07 18.13
CA ARG A 66 -20.53 2.52 19.50
C ARG A 66 -20.28 1.46 20.57
N TRP A 67 -20.49 0.18 20.24
CA TRP A 67 -20.20 -0.94 21.15
C TRP A 67 -18.70 -1.11 21.41
N LEU A 68 -17.85 -0.70 20.46
CA LEU A 68 -16.40 -0.78 20.55
C LEU A 68 -15.81 0.51 21.16
N MET A 69 -16.48 1.67 21.02
CA MET A 69 -16.09 2.95 21.66
C MET A 69 -15.88 2.83 23.18
N VAL A 70 -16.73 2.07 23.87
CA VAL A 70 -16.64 1.84 25.32
C VAL A 70 -15.35 1.11 25.69
N VAL A 71 -14.85 0.27 24.78
CA VAL A 71 -13.62 -0.53 24.98
C VAL A 71 -12.38 0.27 24.59
N VAL A 72 -12.48 1.09 23.54
CA VAL A 72 -11.35 1.88 23.00
C VAL A 72 -11.17 3.26 23.63
N GLY A 73 -11.99 3.63 24.61
CA GLY A 73 -11.88 4.91 25.33
C GLY A 73 -12.19 6.14 24.46
N GLY A 74 -12.97 5.97 23.39
CA GLY A 74 -13.42 7.08 22.53
C GLY A 74 -12.38 7.64 21.54
N ALA A 75 -11.21 7.01 21.39
CA ALA A 75 -10.24 7.40 20.37
C ALA A 75 -10.75 7.07 18.95
N ASP A 76 -10.73 8.07 18.06
CA ASP A 76 -11.15 7.98 16.66
C ASP A 76 -9.98 7.92 15.66
N VAL A 77 -8.75 8.04 16.17
CA VAL A 77 -7.50 7.88 15.43
C VAL A 77 -6.80 6.59 15.84
N SER A 78 -6.36 5.81 14.85
CA SER A 78 -5.59 4.58 15.00
C SER A 78 -4.31 4.64 14.19
N TYR A 79 -3.24 4.08 14.75
CA TYR A 79 -1.94 4.01 14.08
C TYR A 79 -1.63 2.60 13.59
N VAL A 80 -1.04 2.51 12.40
CA VAL A 80 -0.55 1.29 11.78
C VAL A 80 0.93 1.48 11.45
N ARG A 81 1.75 0.51 11.82
CA ARG A 81 3.14 0.41 11.38
C ARG A 81 3.18 -0.45 10.14
N GLU A 82 3.81 0.05 9.07
CA GLU A 82 4.06 -0.72 7.86
C GLU A 82 5.56 -0.81 7.62
N THR A 83 6.06 -2.00 7.29
CA THR A 83 7.41 -2.20 6.77
C THR A 83 7.31 -2.79 5.37
N SER A 84 7.91 -2.11 4.39
CA SER A 84 7.95 -2.55 3.00
C SER A 84 9.37 -2.92 2.57
N TYR A 85 9.47 -3.93 1.73
CA TYR A 85 10.70 -4.44 1.11
C TYR A 85 10.50 -4.46 -0.40
N VAL A 86 11.34 -3.70 -1.12
CA VAL A 86 11.35 -3.71 -2.59
C VAL A 86 12.63 -4.37 -3.06
N ASP A 87 12.49 -5.52 -3.70
CA ASP A 87 13.57 -6.25 -4.35
C ASP A 87 13.54 -5.97 -5.86
N PRO A 88 14.50 -5.19 -6.39
CA PRO A 88 14.56 -4.87 -7.81
C PRO A 88 15.04 -6.04 -8.68
N VAL A 89 15.76 -7.02 -8.11
CA VAL A 89 16.29 -8.18 -8.83
C VAL A 89 15.20 -9.22 -8.98
N ALA A 90 14.53 -9.58 -7.89
CA ALA A 90 13.40 -10.51 -7.90
C ALA A 90 12.09 -9.86 -8.36
N LYS A 91 12.09 -8.54 -8.63
CA LYS A 91 10.91 -7.73 -8.95
C LYS A 91 9.76 -8.01 -8.00
N THR A 92 9.99 -7.82 -6.71
CA THR A 92 8.98 -8.07 -5.68
C THR A 92 8.82 -6.86 -4.78
N VAL A 93 7.57 -6.49 -4.48
CA VAL A 93 7.24 -5.55 -3.39
C VAL A 93 6.49 -6.32 -2.33
N ARG A 94 7.06 -6.46 -1.15
CA ARG A 94 6.41 -7.08 0.01
C ARG A 94 6.18 -6.03 1.09
N MET A 95 4.99 -5.97 1.66
CA MET A 95 4.63 -5.05 2.73
C MET A 95 4.03 -5.81 3.89
N GLU A 96 4.42 -5.44 5.09
CA GLU A 96 3.96 -6.05 6.34
C GLU A 96 3.42 -4.94 7.23
N SER A 97 2.14 -5.02 7.55
CA SER A 97 1.40 -4.01 8.31
C SER A 97 0.88 -4.59 9.62
N GLN A 98 0.99 -3.81 10.69
CA GLN A 98 0.45 -4.16 12.00
C GLN A 98 -0.17 -2.93 12.68
N ASN A 99 -1.35 -3.09 13.28
CA ASN A 99 -1.92 -2.02 14.10
C ASN A 99 -1.12 -1.84 15.41
N LEU A 100 -0.80 -0.59 15.74
CA LEU A 100 -0.20 -0.23 17.02
C LEU A 100 -1.28 0.06 18.05
N THR A 101 -2.25 0.88 17.68
CA THR A 101 -3.41 1.23 18.52
C THR A 101 -4.36 0.03 18.62
N PHE A 102 -4.88 -0.22 19.83
CA PHE A 102 -5.82 -1.30 20.15
C PHE A 102 -5.29 -2.73 19.93
N SER A 103 -3.97 -2.90 19.76
CA SER A 103 -3.32 -4.22 19.62
C SER A 103 -3.57 -5.15 20.81
N ASN A 104 -3.79 -4.58 22.00
CA ASN A 104 -4.18 -5.29 23.22
C ASN A 104 -5.62 -5.86 23.19
N LEU A 105 -6.46 -5.42 22.27
CA LEU A 105 -7.83 -5.92 22.06
C LEU A 105 -7.88 -6.83 20.83
N LEU A 106 -7.29 -6.36 19.74
CA LEU A 106 -7.21 -7.05 18.47
C LEU A 106 -5.89 -6.69 17.80
N SER A 107 -5.04 -7.69 17.64
CA SER A 107 -3.87 -7.58 16.78
C SER A 107 -4.23 -8.03 15.36
N VAL A 108 -3.97 -7.16 14.39
CA VAL A 108 -4.11 -7.40 12.96
C VAL A 108 -2.73 -7.37 12.36
N PHE A 109 -2.36 -8.44 11.67
CA PHE A 109 -1.14 -8.55 10.90
C PHE A 109 -1.52 -8.78 9.46
N GLU A 110 -1.05 -7.92 8.57
CA GLU A 110 -1.31 -8.02 7.14
C GLU A 110 0.01 -8.13 6.39
N THR A 111 0.04 -9.02 5.40
CA THR A 111 1.11 -9.14 4.42
C THR A 111 0.53 -8.91 3.04
N VAL A 112 1.16 -8.06 2.25
CA VAL A 112 0.83 -7.85 0.84
C VAL A 112 2.08 -8.10 0.01
N THR A 113 1.93 -8.84 -1.09
CA THR A 113 3.01 -9.08 -2.05
C THR A 113 2.56 -8.73 -3.46
N TYR A 114 3.38 -7.95 -4.17
CA TYR A 114 3.27 -7.71 -5.60
C TYR A 114 4.45 -8.35 -6.33
N ARG A 115 4.16 -9.08 -7.41
CA ARG A 115 5.17 -9.73 -8.26
C ARG A 115 4.68 -9.84 -9.71
N PRO A 116 5.56 -9.83 -10.72
CA PRO A 116 5.17 -10.08 -12.10
C PRO A 116 4.33 -11.35 -12.27
N ASP A 117 3.32 -11.29 -13.13
CA ASP A 117 2.58 -12.48 -13.54
C ASP A 117 3.50 -13.41 -14.36
N PRO A 118 3.64 -14.70 -14.01
CA PRO A 118 4.54 -15.61 -14.72
C PRO A 118 4.20 -15.79 -16.21
N SER A 119 2.94 -15.61 -16.59
CA SER A 119 2.49 -15.73 -17.97
C SER A 119 2.62 -14.42 -18.75
N ASN A 120 2.53 -13.26 -18.07
CA ASN A 120 2.63 -11.94 -18.71
C ASN A 120 3.46 -10.95 -17.85
N PRO A 121 4.77 -11.22 -17.65
CA PRO A 121 5.56 -10.52 -16.63
C PRO A 121 5.81 -9.04 -16.93
N GLU A 122 5.72 -8.63 -18.20
CA GLU A 122 5.94 -7.24 -18.62
C GLU A 122 4.70 -6.36 -18.47
N THR A 123 3.51 -6.93 -18.42
CA THR A 123 2.24 -6.18 -18.51
C THR A 123 1.28 -6.45 -17.37
N LYS A 124 1.53 -7.47 -16.55
CA LYS A 124 0.66 -7.85 -15.44
C LYS A 124 1.43 -8.09 -14.15
N THR A 125 0.81 -7.71 -13.05
CA THR A 125 1.34 -7.88 -11.69
C THR A 125 0.32 -8.62 -10.84
N ILE A 126 0.73 -9.72 -10.24
CA ILE A 126 -0.04 -10.46 -9.24
C ILE A 126 0.03 -9.71 -7.91
N PHE A 127 -1.12 -9.54 -7.29
CA PHE A 127 -1.28 -9.08 -5.92
C PHE A 127 -1.80 -10.24 -5.06
N GLU A 128 -1.10 -10.48 -3.96
CA GLU A 128 -1.46 -11.47 -2.94
C GLU A 128 -1.51 -10.73 -1.59
N GLN A 129 -2.59 -10.93 -0.83
CA GLN A 129 -2.84 -10.28 0.45
C GLN A 129 -3.30 -11.31 1.46
N ASP A 130 -2.59 -11.40 2.58
CA ASP A 130 -2.88 -12.30 3.68
C ASP A 130 -3.03 -11.48 4.96
N ALA A 131 -4.14 -11.63 5.68
CA ALA A 131 -4.39 -10.93 6.93
C ALA A 131 -4.75 -11.90 8.05
N GLN A 132 -4.12 -11.73 9.20
CA GLN A 132 -4.30 -12.54 10.39
C GLN A 132 -4.84 -11.68 11.54
N PHE A 133 -5.91 -12.16 12.15
CA PHE A 133 -6.61 -11.49 13.25
C PHE A 133 -6.47 -12.31 14.52
N LYS A 134 -5.95 -11.67 15.57
CA LYS A 134 -5.80 -12.27 16.89
C LYS A 134 -6.46 -11.37 17.93
N ALA A 135 -7.63 -11.77 18.43
CA ALA A 135 -8.19 -11.13 19.61
C ALA A 135 -7.31 -11.42 20.83
N ALA A 136 -7.10 -10.39 21.65
CA ALA A 136 -6.39 -10.49 22.93
C ALA A 136 -7.35 -10.07 24.05
N GLY A 137 -7.58 -10.95 25.03
CA GLY A 137 -8.39 -10.65 26.23
C GLY A 137 -9.22 -11.81 26.76
N GLY A 138 -9.47 -11.82 28.08
CA GLY A 138 -10.23 -12.86 28.80
C GLY A 138 -11.75 -12.84 28.63
N PHE A 139 -12.30 -12.05 27.69
CA PHE A 139 -13.74 -11.95 27.44
C PHE A 139 -14.13 -12.68 26.16
N SER A 140 -14.18 -14.02 26.20
CA SER A 140 -14.34 -14.87 25.02
C SER A 140 -15.53 -14.52 24.11
N ARG A 141 -16.66 -14.07 24.68
CA ARG A 141 -17.86 -13.68 23.92
C ARG A 141 -17.72 -12.36 23.16
N PHE A 142 -16.98 -11.39 23.70
CA PHE A 142 -16.69 -10.13 22.99
C PHE A 142 -15.59 -10.32 21.95
N CYS A 143 -14.62 -11.20 22.23
CA CYS A 143 -13.55 -11.54 21.29
C CYS A 143 -14.10 -12.07 19.97
N ASN A 144 -15.05 -13.01 20.00
CA ASN A 144 -15.63 -13.57 18.76
C ASN A 144 -16.34 -12.50 17.92
N LYS A 145 -17.14 -11.62 18.53
CA LYS A 145 -17.82 -10.52 17.82
C LYS A 145 -16.83 -9.51 17.23
N ILE A 146 -15.74 -9.20 17.94
CA ILE A 146 -14.66 -8.34 17.43
C ILE A 146 -13.99 -9.01 16.23
N GLU A 147 -13.66 -10.30 16.32
CA GLU A 147 -13.04 -11.02 15.22
C GLU A 147 -13.96 -11.11 14.00
N ASP A 148 -15.24 -11.44 14.16
CA ASP A 148 -16.22 -11.48 13.05
C ASP A 148 -16.37 -10.12 12.36
N TRP A 149 -16.57 -9.06 13.15
CA TRP A 149 -16.69 -7.70 12.62
C TRP A 149 -15.41 -7.26 11.89
N SER A 150 -14.24 -7.66 12.40
CA SER A 150 -12.96 -7.30 11.79
C SER A 150 -12.75 -7.99 10.45
N VAL A 151 -13.10 -9.27 10.33
CA VAL A 151 -13.02 -10.00 9.05
C VAL A 151 -13.97 -9.39 8.02
N GLU A 152 -15.21 -9.09 8.40
CA GLU A 152 -16.19 -8.46 7.51
C GLU A 152 -15.71 -7.08 7.03
N ARG A 153 -15.26 -6.24 7.98
CA ARG A 153 -14.76 -4.90 7.66
C ARG A 153 -13.50 -4.95 6.80
N PHE A 154 -12.61 -5.92 7.05
CA PHE A 154 -11.40 -6.11 6.26
C PHE A 154 -11.72 -6.54 4.83
N GLY A 155 -12.66 -7.46 4.63
CA GLY A 155 -13.10 -7.86 3.29
C GLY A 155 -13.67 -6.68 2.48
N GLN A 156 -14.51 -5.85 3.10
CA GLN A 156 -15.01 -4.63 2.48
C GLN A 156 -13.88 -3.64 2.14
N ASN A 157 -12.94 -3.44 3.07
CA ASN A 157 -11.81 -2.54 2.89
C ASN A 157 -10.82 -3.05 1.83
N ALA A 158 -10.63 -4.36 1.68
CA ALA A 158 -9.76 -4.92 0.66
C ALA A 158 -10.26 -4.60 -0.75
N SER A 159 -11.57 -4.71 -1.00
CA SER A 159 -12.15 -4.35 -2.29
C SER A 159 -12.01 -2.85 -2.59
N LEU A 160 -12.33 -1.99 -1.62
CA LEU A 160 -12.18 -0.54 -1.74
C LEU A 160 -10.70 -0.13 -1.92
N GLY A 161 -9.79 -0.79 -1.21
CA GLY A 161 -8.36 -0.56 -1.32
C GLY A 161 -7.83 -0.87 -2.71
N ARG A 162 -8.35 -1.93 -3.36
CA ARG A 162 -8.01 -2.26 -4.75
C ARG A 162 -8.54 -1.22 -5.73
N GLU A 163 -9.80 -0.83 -5.63
CA GLU A 163 -10.42 0.19 -6.50
C GLU A 163 -9.70 1.54 -6.39
N GLY A 164 -9.36 1.95 -5.16
CA GLY A 164 -8.58 3.14 -4.90
C GLY A 164 -7.18 3.07 -5.51
N PHE A 165 -6.51 1.93 -5.41
CA PHE A 165 -5.18 1.75 -5.98
C PHE A 165 -5.19 1.69 -7.52
N GLU A 166 -6.20 1.05 -8.10
CA GLU A 166 -6.44 1.04 -9.55
C GLU A 166 -6.58 2.46 -10.11
N SER A 167 -7.28 3.33 -9.39
CA SER A 167 -7.41 4.75 -9.76
C SER A 167 -6.05 5.46 -9.78
N VAL A 168 -5.18 5.20 -8.81
CA VAL A 168 -3.81 5.73 -8.77
C VAL A 168 -2.99 5.21 -9.95
N LEU A 169 -3.08 3.91 -10.27
CA LEU A 169 -2.36 3.29 -11.39
C LEU A 169 -2.76 3.91 -12.72
N LYS A 170 -4.06 4.00 -12.98
CA LYS A 170 -4.62 4.60 -14.20
C LYS A 170 -4.14 6.05 -14.37
N MET A 171 -4.30 6.88 -13.35
CA MET A 171 -3.92 8.30 -13.39
C MET A 171 -2.40 8.47 -13.50
N SER A 172 -1.61 7.63 -12.84
CA SER A 172 -0.16 7.63 -12.97
C SER A 172 0.25 7.32 -14.42
N ARG A 173 -0.27 6.24 -15.03
CA ARG A 173 0.03 5.87 -16.42
C ARG A 173 -0.33 7.00 -17.40
N GLN A 174 -1.49 7.62 -17.23
CA GLN A 174 -1.90 8.77 -18.05
C GLN A 174 -0.91 9.93 -17.93
N ALA A 175 -0.57 10.35 -16.71
CA ALA A 175 0.38 11.45 -16.48
C ALA A 175 1.76 11.16 -17.09
N TRP A 176 2.22 9.91 -17.06
CA TRP A 176 3.49 9.52 -17.72
C TRP A 176 3.42 9.60 -19.24
N ASN A 177 2.31 9.18 -19.84
CA ASN A 177 2.11 9.28 -21.28
C ASN A 177 2.05 10.74 -21.73
N ASP A 178 1.30 11.59 -21.01
CA ASP A 178 1.20 13.02 -21.31
C ASP A 178 2.58 13.72 -21.27
N LEU A 179 3.40 13.40 -20.25
CA LEU A 179 4.78 13.90 -20.16
C LEU A 179 5.65 13.42 -21.31
N ARG A 180 5.52 12.15 -21.72
CA ARG A 180 6.28 11.60 -22.85
C ARG A 180 5.91 12.29 -24.15
N ASP A 181 4.63 12.54 -24.39
CA ASP A 181 4.12 13.19 -25.60
C ASP A 181 4.51 14.67 -25.66
N GLN A 182 4.58 15.35 -24.51
CA GLN A 182 5.14 16.71 -24.42
C GLN A 182 6.65 16.71 -24.70
N SER A 183 7.40 15.72 -24.20
CA SER A 183 8.84 15.63 -24.43
C SER A 183 9.22 15.33 -25.88
N SER A 184 8.39 14.55 -26.58
CA SER A 184 8.61 14.19 -27.99
C SER A 184 8.19 15.31 -28.97
N SER A 185 7.37 16.26 -28.51
CA SER A 185 6.96 17.44 -29.29
C SER A 185 7.88 18.65 -29.14
N LEU A 186 8.87 18.61 -28.23
CA LEU A 186 9.92 19.62 -28.15
C LEU A 186 10.97 19.38 -29.25
N PRO A 187 11.27 20.36 -30.12
CA PRO A 187 12.34 20.21 -31.10
C PRO A 187 13.69 20.02 -30.39
N ALA A 188 14.51 19.08 -30.88
CA ALA A 188 15.86 18.86 -30.37
C ALA A 188 16.62 20.20 -30.39
N MET A 189 16.89 20.80 -29.22
CA MET A 189 17.71 22.00 -29.15
C MET A 189 19.06 21.66 -29.78
N ALA A 190 19.36 22.34 -30.88
CA ALA A 190 20.61 22.22 -31.59
C ALA A 190 21.75 22.39 -30.59
N VAL A 191 22.57 21.33 -30.45
CA VAL A 191 23.85 21.41 -29.75
C VAL A 191 24.64 22.52 -30.43
N ALA A 192 24.77 23.67 -29.77
CA ALA A 192 25.55 24.78 -30.27
C ALA A 192 26.99 24.30 -30.44
N SER A 193 27.44 24.17 -31.69
CA SER A 193 28.83 23.89 -32.01
C SER A 193 29.67 25.05 -31.51
N ALA A 194 30.56 24.79 -30.54
CA ALA A 194 31.54 25.76 -30.07
C ALA A 194 32.38 26.27 -31.25
N PRO A 195 32.63 27.58 -31.37
CA PRO A 195 33.47 28.10 -32.44
C PRO A 195 34.91 27.64 -32.25
N SER A 196 35.54 27.15 -33.32
CA SER A 196 36.96 26.83 -33.35
C SER A 196 37.77 28.11 -33.18
N SER A 197 38.48 28.23 -32.07
CA SER A 197 39.48 29.27 -31.85
C SER A 197 40.69 29.05 -32.77
N ALA A 198 41.00 30.06 -33.58
CA ALA A 198 42.23 30.21 -34.35
C ALA A 198 43.37 30.77 -33.47
#